data_AF-B2IEX7-F1
#
_entry.id   AF-B2IEX7-F1
#
_cell.length_a   1.000
_cell.length_b   1.000
_cell.length_c   1.000
_cell.angle_alpha   90.00
_cell.angle_beta   90.00
_cell.angle_gamma   90.00
#
_symmetry.space_group_name_H-M   'P 1'
#
loop_
_entity.id
_entity.type
_entity.pdbx_description
1 polymer ?
#
loop_
_entity_poly.entity_id
_entity_poly.type
_entity_poly.pdbx_seq_one_letter_code
_entity_poly.pdbx_strand_id
1 'polypeptide(L)'
;MAASSKASWLSRWFRLKHYSAAIDATSIEGASIEDVLAVSEEGVLAAVTTEKVPPEDLLVDHHHLEIAAPYFDKSYYLAKNTDVRDANIDPLKHFLIWGWRERRNPSLSFDVNFYLQTYPDVAAADVNPLIHFIMAGQAEGREARDPLGIWRRRLEAARAPSKGGTAASLNNQAVDQIDGDELIDRLNISQMGSGLIISFSHDDYTRSCGGVQNVIVDEQKAFNRAQWNYLHVSPMRPLQSLADILTIPADFIVAIRIDGTFLGHIAFDEFIAALVKTEARERGIKCIIHHLMGFSPELILKLFDITQIKSPVVWVHDLFTVCENYTLLRNDITFCGGPPPDSMACDICCYGEGRSEHYGRIQNFFQTTHPIVLAPSEFALEKWRHFELPHQQGVVVPPARLVFAEERFSIHTAPQQTLRVAYVGQRVFHKGWSVFEELALRFRQDQRYEFIQLGMPSHEVVLPDCIGYCHVQVGPDDHDAMIHALAAAHIDIVVLWPMWPETFCYVAHEALAAGVFIVTHKGAGNVDPVVTVQAPEQGIVLPDQSSLFALFETGDIIQLATKAVRRRGALIAGGGTADWLLRDNPALLAFG
;
A
#
# COMPACT_ATOMS: atom_id res chain seq x y z
N MET A 1 -20.34 24.49 23.96
CA MET A 1 -20.52 23.80 22.66
C MET A 1 -20.99 22.33 22.79
N ALA A 2 -20.90 21.67 23.96
CA ALA A 2 -21.40 20.29 24.15
C ALA A 2 -22.93 20.14 24.37
N ALA A 3 -23.64 21.23 24.69
CA ALA A 3 -25.09 21.19 24.96
C ALA A 3 -25.95 21.21 23.68
N SER A 4 -25.45 21.75 22.56
CA SER A 4 -26.22 21.85 21.31
C SER A 4 -26.26 20.53 20.52
N SER A 5 -25.26 19.65 20.67
CA SER A 5 -25.26 18.33 20.03
C SER A 5 -26.28 17.37 20.66
N LYS A 6 -26.43 17.39 22.00
CA LYS A 6 -27.45 16.63 22.72
C LYS A 6 -28.89 17.04 22.35
N ALA A 7 -29.13 18.34 22.17
CA ALA A 7 -30.43 18.87 21.75
C ALA A 7 -30.79 18.48 20.30
N SER A 8 -29.80 18.48 19.40
CA SER A 8 -29.95 17.97 18.03
C SER A 8 -30.32 16.48 17.99
N TRP A 9 -29.70 15.67 18.85
CA TRP A 9 -29.96 14.23 18.96
C TRP A 9 -31.37 13.91 19.49
N LEU A 10 -31.83 14.59 20.56
CA LEU A 10 -33.20 14.46 21.07
C LEU A 10 -34.26 14.87 20.03
N SER A 11 -33.95 15.87 19.18
CA SER A 11 -34.85 16.28 18.10
C SER A 11 -34.94 15.26 16.95
N ARG A 12 -33.91 14.42 16.77
CA ARG A 12 -33.90 13.27 15.85
C ARG A 12 -34.67 12.09 16.44
N TRP A 13 -34.55 11.88 17.75
CA TRP A 13 -35.32 10.89 18.51
C TRP A 13 -36.85 11.09 18.36
N PHE A 14 -37.34 12.33 18.45
CA PHE A 14 -38.77 12.62 18.24
C PHE A 14 -39.23 12.42 16.78
N ARG A 15 -38.36 12.65 15.79
CA ARG A 15 -38.72 12.51 14.36
C ARG A 15 -38.88 11.06 13.90
N LEU A 16 -38.18 10.11 14.53
CA LEU A 16 -38.25 8.69 14.18
C LEU A 16 -39.54 7.99 14.68
N LYS A 17 -40.29 8.58 15.64
CA LYS A 17 -41.58 8.04 16.10
C LYS A 17 -42.76 8.27 15.14
N HIS A 18 -42.59 9.02 14.06
CA HIS A 18 -43.69 9.36 13.12
C HIS A 18 -43.69 8.57 11.80
N TYR A 19 -43.14 7.35 11.77
CA TYR A 19 -43.45 6.41 10.69
C TYR A 19 -44.34 5.27 11.18
N SER A 20 -45.56 5.25 10.64
CA SER A 20 -46.60 4.21 10.72
C SER A 20 -47.34 4.05 12.06
N ALA A 21 -48.20 5.03 12.38
CA ALA A 21 -49.49 4.71 12.97
C ALA A 21 -50.56 5.50 12.20
N ALA A 22 -51.43 4.77 11.50
CA ALA A 22 -52.58 5.31 10.81
C ALA A 22 -53.45 6.10 11.79
N ILE A 23 -53.69 7.38 11.50
CA ILE A 23 -54.75 8.15 12.15
C ILE A 23 -55.82 8.35 11.09
N ASP A 24 -56.97 7.76 11.39
CA ASP A 24 -58.22 7.87 10.67
C ASP A 24 -58.60 9.35 10.52
N ALA A 25 -58.68 9.80 9.27
CA ALA A 25 -58.96 11.17 8.92
C ALA A 25 -60.46 11.45 9.02
N THR A 26 -60.97 11.63 10.23
CA THR A 26 -62.26 12.29 10.42
C THR A 26 -62.20 13.18 11.66
N SER A 27 -62.67 14.43 11.50
CA SER A 27 -62.88 15.46 12.53
C SER A 27 -61.68 16.30 13.02
N ILE A 28 -61.10 17.14 12.15
CA ILE A 28 -60.82 18.56 12.47
C ILE A 28 -60.96 19.39 11.18
N GLU A 29 -62.04 20.16 11.07
CA GLU A 29 -62.18 21.26 10.12
C GLU A 29 -61.39 22.47 10.61
N GLY A 30 -60.57 23.06 9.73
CA GLY A 30 -60.18 24.47 9.76
C GLY A 30 -59.28 24.97 10.89
N ALA A 31 -57.96 24.88 10.71
CA ALA A 31 -57.00 25.86 11.28
C ALA A 31 -55.69 25.87 10.46
N SER A 32 -55.19 27.06 10.13
CA SER A 32 -53.96 27.30 9.35
C SER A 32 -52.70 27.33 10.23
N ILE A 33 -51.54 27.10 9.60
CA ILE A 33 -50.21 26.82 10.16
C ILE A 33 -49.50 28.01 10.87
N GLU A 34 -50.19 29.06 11.31
CA GLU A 34 -49.52 30.30 11.78
C GLU A 34 -49.70 30.67 13.28
N ASP A 35 -50.43 29.90 14.09
CA ASP A 35 -50.79 30.32 15.46
C ASP A 35 -49.95 29.74 16.63
N VAL A 36 -48.77 29.15 16.41
CA VAL A 36 -48.00 28.46 17.50
C VAL A 36 -46.71 29.16 17.94
N LEU A 37 -46.57 30.47 17.77
CA LEU A 37 -45.40 31.20 18.31
C LEU A 37 -45.75 32.53 18.97
N ALA A 38 -46.39 32.50 20.15
CA ALA A 38 -46.23 33.55 21.16
C ALA A 38 -46.71 33.13 22.56
N VAL A 39 -45.91 33.54 23.56
CA VAL A 39 -46.25 33.82 24.97
C VAL A 39 -46.14 32.70 26.01
N SER A 40 -45.13 32.89 26.86
CA SER A 40 -45.04 32.46 28.26
C SER A 40 -45.76 33.45 29.18
N GLU A 41 -46.44 32.92 30.20
CA GLU A 41 -46.76 33.47 31.54
C GLU A 41 -48.20 33.07 31.93
N GLU A 42 -48.33 32.40 33.08
CA GLU A 42 -49.56 31.90 33.72
C GLU A 42 -50.20 30.61 33.16
N GLY A 43 -49.67 29.48 33.65
CA GLY A 43 -50.47 28.39 34.21
C GLY A 43 -51.60 27.77 33.37
N VAL A 44 -51.27 26.85 32.46
CA VAL A 44 -52.03 25.60 32.28
C VAL A 44 -51.02 24.47 32.05
N LEU A 45 -50.80 23.64 33.08
CA LEU A 45 -50.18 22.33 32.93
C LEU A 45 -51.13 21.43 32.12
N ALA A 46 -51.03 21.47 30.80
CA ALA A 46 -51.37 20.29 30.02
C ALA A 46 -50.22 19.30 30.25
N ALA A 47 -50.48 18.30 31.10
CA ALA A 47 -49.57 17.21 31.36
C ALA A 47 -49.29 16.46 30.06
N VAL A 48 -48.27 16.91 29.31
CA VAL A 48 -47.44 15.99 28.56
C VAL A 48 -46.79 15.15 29.64
N THR A 49 -47.36 13.97 29.87
CA THR A 49 -46.69 12.93 30.61
C THR A 49 -45.31 12.81 29.98
N THR A 50 -44.30 13.31 30.67
CA THR A 50 -42.93 12.90 30.46
C THR A 50 -42.95 11.40 30.77
N GLU A 51 -43.29 10.58 29.77
CA GLU A 51 -42.78 9.22 29.73
C GLU A 51 -41.28 9.41 29.88
N LYS A 52 -40.79 9.19 31.10
CA LYS A 52 -39.36 9.09 31.40
C LYS A 52 -38.82 8.18 30.32
N VAL A 53 -37.98 8.71 29.44
CA VAL A 53 -37.08 7.87 28.66
C VAL A 53 -36.47 6.92 29.68
N PRO A 54 -36.72 5.60 29.57
CA PRO A 54 -36.15 4.67 30.53
C PRO A 54 -34.65 4.94 30.60
N PRO A 55 -34.02 4.89 31.78
CA PRO A 55 -32.56 4.91 31.88
C PRO A 55 -31.99 4.02 30.77
N GLU A 56 -30.95 4.46 30.03
CA GLU A 56 -30.38 3.68 28.91
C GLU A 56 -30.06 2.23 29.30
N ASP A 57 -29.80 1.99 30.60
CA ASP A 57 -29.57 0.69 31.22
C ASP A 57 -30.79 -0.26 31.25
N LEU A 58 -32.01 0.22 31.00
CA LEU A 58 -33.26 -0.57 30.93
C LEU A 58 -33.67 -0.93 29.50
N LEU A 59 -32.95 -0.45 28.47
CA LEU A 59 -33.28 -0.65 27.05
C LEU A 59 -32.42 -1.71 26.36
N VAL A 60 -31.37 -2.21 27.01
CA VAL A 60 -30.44 -3.18 26.44
C VAL A 60 -30.44 -4.44 27.29
N ASP A 61 -30.73 -5.58 26.66
CA ASP A 61 -30.55 -6.88 27.28
C ASP A 61 -29.06 -7.08 27.60
N HIS A 62 -28.74 -7.34 28.88
CA HIS A 62 -27.38 -7.65 29.32
C HIS A 62 -26.79 -8.85 28.58
N HIS A 63 -27.60 -9.83 28.21
CA HIS A 63 -27.17 -10.97 27.43
C HIS A 63 -26.73 -10.55 26.01
N HIS A 64 -27.45 -9.62 25.38
CA HIS A 64 -27.06 -9.08 24.07
C HIS A 64 -25.78 -8.26 24.14
N LEU A 65 -25.52 -7.54 25.24
CA LEU A 65 -24.24 -6.85 25.45
C LEU A 65 -23.07 -7.84 25.48
N GLU A 66 -23.20 -8.91 26.27
CA GLU A 66 -22.18 -9.94 26.40
C GLU A 66 -21.91 -10.67 25.08
N ILE A 67 -22.97 -11.04 24.35
CA ILE A 67 -22.85 -11.74 23.06
C ILE A 67 -22.27 -10.84 21.98
N ALA A 68 -22.69 -9.57 21.90
CA ALA A 68 -22.28 -8.67 20.83
C ALA A 68 -20.89 -8.07 21.04
N ALA A 69 -20.44 -7.89 22.29
CA ALA A 69 -19.17 -7.23 22.59
C ALA A 69 -17.97 -7.84 21.83
N PRO A 70 -17.81 -9.17 21.75
CA PRO A 70 -16.72 -9.79 21.00
C PRO A 70 -16.80 -9.65 19.46
N TYR A 71 -17.92 -9.15 18.93
CA TYR A 71 -18.18 -8.94 17.50
C TYR A 71 -18.27 -7.44 17.13
N PHE A 72 -18.16 -6.57 18.13
CA PHE A 72 -18.24 -5.13 18.02
C PHE A 72 -16.84 -4.51 18.07
N ASP A 73 -16.53 -3.65 17.09
CA ASP A 73 -15.25 -2.94 17.02
C ASP A 73 -15.48 -1.48 17.41
N LYS A 74 -15.01 -1.13 18.62
CA LYS A 74 -15.28 0.19 19.20
C LYS A 74 -14.57 1.29 18.43
N SER A 75 -13.32 1.05 18.06
CA SER A 75 -12.48 2.01 17.34
C SER A 75 -13.08 2.32 15.97
N TYR A 76 -13.47 1.28 15.23
CA TYR A 76 -14.17 1.38 13.95
C TYR A 76 -15.49 2.14 14.09
N TYR A 77 -16.33 1.78 15.07
CA TYR A 77 -17.65 2.37 15.21
C TYR A 77 -17.56 3.87 15.48
N LEU A 78 -16.70 4.29 16.41
CA LEU A 78 -16.53 5.70 16.74
C LEU A 78 -15.84 6.50 15.62
N ALA A 79 -14.96 5.87 14.85
CA ALA A 79 -14.34 6.51 13.69
C ALA A 79 -15.36 6.79 12.57
N LYS A 80 -16.33 5.88 12.36
CA LYS A 80 -17.38 6.05 11.34
C LYS A 80 -18.59 6.86 11.82
N ASN A 81 -18.79 6.95 13.13
CA ASN A 81 -19.95 7.58 13.75
C ASN A 81 -19.51 8.70 14.69
N THR A 82 -19.04 9.80 14.10
CA THR A 82 -18.52 10.94 14.86
C THR A 82 -19.57 11.59 15.76
N ASP A 83 -20.85 11.52 15.39
CA ASP A 83 -21.97 11.97 16.22
C ASP A 83 -22.08 11.19 17.54
N VAL A 84 -21.87 9.87 17.52
CA VAL A 84 -21.84 9.02 18.72
C VAL A 84 -20.64 9.34 19.58
N ARG A 85 -19.47 9.51 18.95
CA ARG A 85 -18.22 9.90 19.61
C ARG A 85 -18.34 11.26 20.29
N ASP A 86 -18.82 12.27 19.57
CA ASP A 86 -18.90 13.65 20.05
C ASP A 86 -19.99 13.82 21.11
N ALA A 87 -21.02 12.97 21.09
CA ALA A 87 -22.04 12.89 22.13
C ALA A 87 -21.60 12.09 23.38
N ASN A 88 -20.45 11.39 23.31
CA ASN A 88 -19.92 10.52 24.37
C ASN A 88 -20.92 9.45 24.84
N ILE A 89 -21.64 8.85 23.88
CA ILE A 89 -22.58 7.75 24.13
C ILE A 89 -21.78 6.43 24.09
N ASP A 90 -22.17 5.45 24.91
CA ASP A 90 -21.60 4.11 24.81
C ASP A 90 -21.88 3.50 23.42
N PRO A 91 -20.84 3.20 22.62
CA PRO A 91 -21.03 2.86 21.21
C PRO A 91 -21.68 1.49 21.02
N LEU A 92 -21.45 0.52 21.92
CA LEU A 92 -22.06 -0.80 21.84
C LEU A 92 -23.55 -0.73 22.20
N LYS A 93 -23.90 -0.05 23.29
CA LYS A 93 -25.30 0.21 23.66
C LYS A 93 -26.02 0.98 22.54
N HIS A 94 -25.37 2.02 21.99
CA HIS A 94 -25.92 2.77 20.86
C HIS A 94 -26.23 1.85 19.68
N PHE A 95 -25.29 0.98 19.31
CA PHE A 95 -25.49 0.05 18.22
C PHE A 95 -26.66 -0.90 18.47
N LEU A 96 -26.74 -1.52 19.65
CA LEU A 96 -27.77 -2.51 19.99
C LEU A 96 -29.19 -1.92 19.99
N ILE A 97 -29.34 -0.67 20.42
CA ILE A 97 -30.65 0.00 20.48
C ILE A 97 -31.04 0.62 19.13
N TRP A 98 -30.14 1.39 18.53
CA TRP A 98 -30.45 2.25 17.36
C TRP A 98 -29.56 1.98 16.15
N GLY A 99 -28.26 1.78 16.34
CA GLY A 99 -27.29 1.78 15.24
C GLY A 99 -27.60 0.78 14.13
N TRP A 100 -28.08 -0.42 14.47
CA TRP A 100 -28.46 -1.41 13.45
C TRP A 100 -29.71 -0.97 12.64
N ARG A 101 -30.67 -0.28 13.26
CA ARG A 101 -31.85 0.28 12.56
C ARG A 101 -31.45 1.44 11.65
N GLU A 102 -30.45 2.21 12.07
CA GLU A 102 -29.82 3.26 11.27
C GLU A 102 -28.84 2.72 10.20
N ARG A 103 -28.78 1.38 10.02
CA ARG A 103 -27.90 0.71 9.05
C ARG A 103 -26.41 0.99 9.27
N ARG A 104 -26.00 1.28 10.51
CA ARG A 104 -24.59 1.47 10.90
C ARG A 104 -23.95 0.11 11.15
N ASN A 105 -22.78 -0.13 10.59
CA ASN A 105 -22.06 -1.37 10.78
C ASN A 105 -21.36 -1.40 12.16
N PRO A 106 -21.45 -2.49 12.93
CA PRO A 106 -20.81 -2.62 14.25
C PRO A 106 -19.30 -2.87 14.17
N SER A 107 -18.82 -3.39 13.05
CA SER A 107 -17.41 -3.73 12.82
C SER A 107 -17.14 -3.93 11.32
N LEU A 108 -15.86 -4.08 10.94
CA LEU A 108 -15.47 -4.41 9.56
C LEU A 108 -15.95 -5.81 9.10
N SER A 109 -16.24 -6.71 10.05
CA SER A 109 -16.66 -8.07 9.77
C SER A 109 -18.15 -8.24 9.50
N PHE A 110 -18.98 -7.24 9.79
CA PHE A 110 -20.44 -7.36 9.73
C PHE A 110 -21.06 -6.15 9.04
N ASP A 111 -21.74 -6.39 7.92
CA ASP A 111 -22.46 -5.38 7.16
C ASP A 111 -23.96 -5.53 7.39
N VAL A 112 -24.53 -4.62 8.18
CA VAL A 112 -25.95 -4.64 8.56
C VAL A 112 -26.85 -4.52 7.35
N ASN A 113 -26.47 -3.68 6.40
CA ASN A 113 -27.29 -3.43 5.22
C ASN A 113 -27.27 -4.66 4.30
N PHE A 114 -26.09 -5.23 4.04
CA PHE A 114 -25.95 -6.48 3.32
C PHE A 114 -26.75 -7.60 3.98
N TYR A 115 -26.60 -7.81 5.28
CA TYR A 115 -27.23 -8.92 5.98
C TYR A 115 -28.76 -8.86 5.87
N LEU A 116 -29.35 -7.69 6.09
CA LEU A 116 -30.81 -7.51 6.01
C LEU A 116 -31.35 -7.57 4.56
N GLN A 117 -30.54 -7.21 3.57
CA GLN A 117 -30.93 -7.35 2.16
C GLN A 117 -30.83 -8.79 1.66
N THR A 118 -29.79 -9.51 2.09
CA THR A 118 -29.55 -10.90 1.72
C THR A 118 -30.48 -11.88 2.45
N TYR A 119 -30.89 -11.55 3.67
CA TYR A 119 -31.75 -12.40 4.52
C TYR A 119 -33.08 -11.71 4.86
N PRO A 120 -34.07 -11.75 3.94
CA PRO A 120 -35.36 -11.09 4.13
C PRO A 120 -36.17 -11.61 5.32
N ASP A 121 -35.95 -12.84 5.76
CA ASP A 121 -36.57 -13.44 6.95
C ASP A 121 -36.13 -12.71 8.23
N VAL A 122 -34.86 -12.35 8.34
CA VAL A 122 -34.32 -11.56 9.45
C VAL A 122 -34.87 -10.13 9.42
N ALA A 123 -34.93 -9.54 8.22
CA ALA A 123 -35.51 -8.21 8.05
C ALA A 123 -37.00 -8.17 8.41
N ALA A 124 -37.77 -9.20 8.03
CA ALA A 124 -39.18 -9.31 8.37
C ALA A 124 -39.42 -9.56 9.87
N ALA A 125 -38.49 -10.24 10.55
CA ALA A 125 -38.54 -10.47 11.99
C ALA A 125 -38.21 -9.22 12.83
N ASP A 126 -37.67 -8.15 12.22
CA ASP A 126 -37.20 -6.92 12.88
C ASP A 126 -36.30 -7.18 14.10
N VAL A 127 -35.44 -8.20 14.01
CA VAL A 127 -34.46 -8.53 15.03
C VAL A 127 -33.11 -7.89 14.72
N ASN A 128 -32.31 -7.63 15.77
CA ASN A 128 -30.96 -7.11 15.57
C ASN A 128 -30.13 -8.12 14.73
N PRO A 129 -29.64 -7.73 13.55
CA PRO A 129 -29.02 -8.65 12.62
C PRO A 129 -27.69 -9.21 13.14
N LEU A 130 -26.95 -8.44 13.95
CA LEU A 130 -25.72 -8.94 14.57
C LEU A 130 -26.04 -10.04 15.58
N ILE A 131 -27.06 -9.85 16.42
CA ILE A 131 -27.49 -10.85 17.40
C ILE A 131 -27.98 -12.11 16.68
N HIS A 132 -28.83 -11.95 15.67
CA HIS A 132 -29.30 -13.08 14.86
C HIS A 132 -28.13 -13.86 14.25
N PHE A 133 -27.17 -13.15 13.67
CA PHE A 133 -26.00 -13.77 13.08
C PHE A 133 -25.21 -14.60 14.09
N ILE A 134 -24.94 -14.06 15.27
CA ILE A 134 -24.16 -14.76 16.31
C ILE A 134 -24.93 -15.98 16.85
N MET A 135 -26.24 -15.85 17.08
CA MET A 135 -27.03 -16.92 17.72
C MET A 135 -27.45 -18.03 16.76
N ALA A 136 -27.65 -17.75 15.47
CA ALA A 136 -28.17 -18.71 14.50
C ALA A 136 -27.45 -18.61 13.15
N GLY A 137 -27.27 -17.40 12.62
CA GLY A 137 -26.77 -17.19 11.26
C GLY A 137 -25.41 -17.84 10.97
N GLN A 138 -24.49 -17.85 11.93
CA GLN A 138 -23.19 -18.52 11.79
C GLN A 138 -23.34 -20.03 11.58
N ALA A 139 -24.15 -20.70 12.40
CA ALA A 139 -24.39 -22.14 12.29
C ALA A 139 -25.16 -22.52 11.01
N GLU A 140 -25.96 -21.59 10.50
CA GLU A 140 -26.68 -21.72 9.23
C GLU A 140 -25.82 -21.43 7.99
N GLY A 141 -24.56 -21.01 8.16
CA GLY A 141 -23.67 -20.65 7.05
C GLY A 141 -24.05 -19.34 6.36
N ARG A 142 -24.72 -18.42 7.08
CA ARG A 142 -25.05 -17.08 6.56
C ARG A 142 -23.81 -16.20 6.54
N GLU A 143 -23.65 -15.42 5.48
CA GLU A 143 -22.57 -14.46 5.31
C GLU A 143 -22.85 -13.17 6.09
N ALA A 144 -21.89 -12.72 6.88
CA ALA A 144 -22.00 -11.49 7.68
C ALA A 144 -21.86 -10.21 6.85
N ARG A 145 -21.27 -10.30 5.65
CA ARG A 145 -20.93 -9.17 4.78
C ARG A 145 -20.82 -9.65 3.34
N ASP A 146 -20.86 -8.71 2.38
CA ASP A 146 -20.66 -9.03 0.97
C ASP A 146 -19.26 -9.63 0.73
N PRO A 147 -19.16 -10.92 0.30
CA PRO A 147 -17.87 -11.55 0.02
C PRO A 147 -17.14 -10.88 -1.14
N LEU A 148 -17.85 -10.17 -2.02
CA LEU A 148 -17.28 -9.41 -3.13
C LEU A 148 -17.10 -7.92 -2.81
N GLY A 149 -17.48 -7.48 -1.60
CA GLY A 149 -17.60 -6.06 -1.29
C GLY A 149 -16.28 -5.28 -1.39
N ILE A 150 -15.16 -5.89 -0.99
CA ILE A 150 -13.84 -5.25 -1.14
C ILE A 150 -13.43 -5.10 -2.60
N TRP A 151 -13.68 -6.13 -3.41
CA TRP A 151 -13.36 -6.15 -4.84
C TRP A 151 -14.20 -5.14 -5.61
N ARG A 152 -15.50 -5.07 -5.31
CA ARG A 152 -16.42 -4.11 -5.90
C ARG A 152 -16.01 -2.68 -5.56
N ARG A 153 -15.73 -2.37 -4.29
CA ARG A 153 -15.26 -1.02 -3.88
C ARG A 153 -13.98 -0.63 -4.60
N ARG A 154 -13.03 -1.56 -4.76
CA ARG A 154 -11.80 -1.28 -5.52
C ARG A 154 -12.10 -1.04 -6.99
N LEU A 155 -12.95 -1.85 -7.61
CA LEU A 155 -13.33 -1.67 -9.02
C LEU A 155 -13.97 -0.30 -9.25
N GLU A 156 -14.89 0.06 -8.36
CA GLU A 156 -15.59 1.36 -8.39
C GLU A 156 -14.62 2.53 -8.15
N ALA A 157 -13.55 2.33 -7.37
CA ALA A 157 -12.51 3.33 -7.09
C ALA A 157 -11.34 3.33 -8.08
N ALA A 158 -11.17 2.29 -8.90
CA ALA A 158 -10.02 2.12 -9.78
C ALA A 158 -10.00 3.20 -10.86
N ARG A 159 -8.91 3.96 -10.93
CA ARG A 159 -8.73 5.06 -11.90
C ARG A 159 -7.29 5.04 -12.40
N ALA A 160 -7.09 5.30 -13.69
CA ALA A 160 -5.76 5.60 -14.18
C ALA A 160 -5.24 6.91 -13.59
N PRO A 161 -3.91 7.05 -13.43
CA PRO A 161 -3.27 8.28 -13.02
C PRO A 161 -3.70 9.46 -13.88
N SER A 162 -3.93 10.61 -13.25
CA SER A 162 -4.10 11.86 -14.01
C SER A 162 -2.78 12.22 -14.69
N LYS A 163 -2.78 12.31 -16.02
CA LYS A 163 -1.63 12.77 -16.82
C LYS A 163 -1.37 14.28 -16.71
N GLY A 164 -2.27 15.04 -16.08
CA GLY A 164 -2.21 16.49 -15.96
C GLY A 164 -2.33 17.00 -14.53
N GLY A 165 -1.31 17.74 -14.09
CA GLY A 165 -1.43 18.77 -13.06
C GLY A 165 -1.16 20.11 -13.71
N THR A 166 -2.12 21.05 -13.66
CA THR A 166 -1.87 22.42 -14.13
C THR A 166 -0.71 22.99 -13.32
N ALA A 167 0.23 23.67 -14.00
CA ALA A 167 1.38 24.33 -13.36
C ALA A 167 0.99 25.32 -12.23
N ALA A 168 -0.30 25.64 -12.11
CA ALA A 168 -0.85 26.62 -11.20
C ALA A 168 -0.84 26.23 -9.71
N SER A 169 -0.76 24.95 -9.31
CA SER A 169 -0.89 24.59 -7.88
C SER A 169 0.40 24.66 -7.06
N LEU A 170 1.57 24.86 -7.69
CA LEU A 170 2.87 24.95 -7.00
C LEU A 170 3.49 26.36 -7.02
N ASN A 171 2.78 27.36 -7.55
CA ASN A 171 3.22 28.76 -7.60
C ASN A 171 3.37 29.45 -6.23
N ASN A 172 3.39 28.71 -5.11
CA ASN A 172 3.42 29.28 -3.76
C ASN A 172 4.39 28.60 -2.78
N GLN A 173 5.23 27.66 -3.22
CA GLN A 173 6.35 27.20 -2.39
C GLN A 173 7.61 27.94 -2.82
N ALA A 174 8.35 28.50 -1.87
CA ALA A 174 9.70 28.98 -2.12
C ALA A 174 10.54 27.75 -2.46
N VAL A 175 10.79 27.54 -3.74
CA VAL A 175 11.60 26.43 -4.23
C VAL A 175 13.05 26.91 -4.19
N ASP A 176 13.93 26.17 -3.53
CA ASP A 176 15.38 26.40 -3.59
C ASP A 176 15.83 26.15 -5.04
N GLN A 177 15.81 27.20 -5.87
CA GLN A 177 16.22 27.16 -7.26
C GLN A 177 17.72 27.40 -7.35
N ILE A 178 18.40 26.60 -8.16
CA ILE A 178 19.79 26.79 -8.56
C ILE A 178 19.83 27.04 -10.06
N ASP A 179 20.79 27.83 -10.51
CA ASP A 179 21.06 28.02 -11.94
C ASP A 179 22.12 27.02 -12.45
N GLY A 180 22.32 27.02 -13.76
CA GLY A 180 23.29 26.15 -14.41
C GLY A 180 24.75 26.41 -13.99
N ASP A 181 25.11 27.65 -13.65
CA ASP A 181 26.47 27.99 -13.26
C ASP A 181 26.76 27.50 -11.83
N GLU A 182 25.81 27.64 -10.91
CA GLU A 182 25.90 27.02 -9.58
C GLU A 182 26.02 25.49 -9.67
N LEU A 183 25.24 24.83 -10.54
CA LEU A 183 25.37 23.38 -10.73
C LEU A 183 26.77 22.99 -11.23
N ILE A 184 27.33 23.71 -12.20
CA ILE A 184 28.69 23.47 -12.72
C ILE A 184 29.72 23.64 -11.60
N ASP A 185 29.64 24.72 -10.84
CA ASP A 185 30.56 25.00 -9.74
C ASP A 185 30.51 23.88 -8.69
N ARG A 186 29.31 23.41 -8.32
CA ARG A 186 29.15 22.31 -7.36
C ARG A 186 29.70 20.98 -7.88
N LEU A 187 29.45 20.65 -9.15
CA LEU A 187 30.00 19.45 -9.79
C LEU A 187 31.53 19.49 -9.84
N ASN A 188 32.11 20.68 -10.04
CA ASN A 188 33.55 20.88 -10.05
C ASN A 188 34.15 20.84 -8.63
N ILE A 189 33.44 21.35 -7.62
CA ILE A 189 33.89 21.31 -6.22
C ILE A 189 33.84 19.88 -5.65
N SER A 190 32.84 19.08 -6.03
CA SER A 190 32.73 17.70 -5.51
C SER A 190 33.78 16.74 -6.10
N GLN A 191 34.57 17.18 -7.09
CA GLN A 191 35.40 16.35 -7.98
C GLN A 191 36.02 15.12 -7.31
N MET A 192 35.39 13.97 -7.52
CA MET A 192 36.00 12.66 -7.41
C MET A 192 36.57 12.26 -8.80
N GLY A 193 37.76 11.64 -8.81
CA GLY A 193 38.63 11.56 -10.00
C GLY A 193 38.16 10.66 -11.14
N SER A 194 37.14 9.81 -10.94
CA SER A 194 36.83 8.71 -11.87
C SER A 194 35.78 9.06 -12.94
N GLY A 195 34.92 10.04 -12.73
CA GLY A 195 33.84 10.41 -13.67
C GLY A 195 32.51 10.72 -12.98
N LEU A 196 31.44 10.83 -13.76
CA LEU A 196 30.09 11.18 -13.28
C LEU A 196 29.07 10.08 -13.58
N ILE A 197 28.34 9.67 -12.55
CA ILE A 197 27.11 8.87 -12.67
C ILE A 197 25.93 9.82 -12.58
N ILE A 198 25.02 9.76 -13.56
CA ILE A 198 23.72 10.41 -13.50
C ILE A 198 22.67 9.33 -13.23
N SER A 199 21.91 9.48 -12.15
CA SER A 199 20.88 8.52 -11.72
C SER A 199 19.50 9.16 -11.74
N PHE A 200 18.53 8.50 -12.38
CA PHE A 200 17.14 8.96 -12.46
C PHE A 200 16.20 8.05 -11.65
N SER A 201 15.40 8.62 -10.74
CA SER A 201 14.30 7.92 -10.07
C SER A 201 13.06 8.79 -9.91
N HIS A 202 11.93 8.15 -9.62
CA HIS A 202 10.62 8.79 -9.56
C HIS A 202 10.44 9.76 -8.37
N ASP A 203 11.33 9.73 -7.39
CA ASP A 203 11.31 10.59 -6.21
C ASP A 203 12.72 10.83 -5.62
N ASP A 204 12.78 11.67 -4.59
CA ASP A 204 13.98 11.90 -3.79
C ASP A 204 14.19 10.75 -2.78
N TYR A 205 15.21 9.95 -3.04
CA TYR A 205 15.48 8.73 -2.27
C TYR A 205 15.83 8.96 -0.79
N THR A 206 16.12 10.19 -0.37
CA THR A 206 16.38 10.54 1.04
C THR A 206 15.12 10.96 1.78
N ARG A 207 14.06 11.34 1.05
CA ARG A 207 12.78 11.82 1.61
C ARG A 207 11.72 10.73 1.64
N SER A 208 11.85 9.71 0.79
CA SER A 208 11.00 8.54 0.74
C SER A 208 11.72 7.31 1.28
N CYS A 209 11.00 6.42 1.97
CA CYS A 209 11.51 5.11 2.37
C CYS A 209 10.91 4.02 1.47
N GLY A 210 11.76 3.20 0.85
CA GLY A 210 11.32 2.12 -0.03
C GLY A 210 12.48 1.29 -0.57
N GLY A 211 12.15 0.15 -1.18
CA GLY A 211 13.15 -0.81 -1.64
C GLY A 211 14.08 -0.24 -2.72
N VAL A 212 13.55 0.58 -3.64
CA VAL A 212 14.34 1.25 -4.69
C VAL A 212 15.22 2.33 -4.08
N GLN A 213 14.69 3.11 -3.14
CA GLN A 213 15.44 4.17 -2.47
C GLN A 213 16.63 3.60 -1.69
N ASN A 214 16.45 2.47 -0.98
CA ASN A 214 17.55 1.77 -0.32
C ASN A 214 18.65 1.37 -1.31
N VAL A 215 18.29 0.84 -2.49
CA VAL A 215 19.26 0.50 -3.55
C VAL A 215 20.03 1.73 -4.01
N ILE A 216 19.35 2.86 -4.25
CA ILE A 216 20.00 4.11 -4.71
C ILE A 216 20.99 4.63 -3.65
N VAL A 217 20.63 4.57 -2.36
CA VAL A 217 21.54 4.96 -1.26
C VAL A 217 22.81 4.11 -1.28
N ASP A 218 22.67 2.79 -1.35
CA ASP A 218 23.81 1.87 -1.28
C ASP A 218 24.68 1.95 -2.55
N GLU A 219 24.04 2.09 -3.71
CA GLU A 219 24.69 2.32 -4.99
C GLU A 219 25.51 3.62 -5.00
N GLN A 220 24.92 4.73 -4.54
CA GLN A 220 25.63 6.00 -4.40
C GLN A 220 26.85 5.85 -3.49
N LYS A 221 26.68 5.29 -2.28
CA LYS A 221 27.77 5.07 -1.33
C LYS A 221 28.89 4.22 -1.97
N ALA A 222 28.55 3.22 -2.80
CA ALA A 222 29.51 2.39 -3.49
C ALA A 222 30.28 3.15 -4.58
N PHE A 223 29.61 3.96 -5.41
CA PHE A 223 30.27 4.82 -6.41
C PHE A 223 31.18 5.87 -5.77
N ASN A 224 30.73 6.53 -4.70
CA ASN A 224 31.55 7.52 -3.99
C ASN A 224 32.83 6.90 -3.40
N ARG A 225 32.74 5.69 -2.83
CA ARG A 225 33.93 4.95 -2.39
C ARG A 225 34.91 4.66 -3.52
N ALA A 226 34.40 4.43 -4.74
CA ALA A 226 35.19 4.26 -5.95
C ALA A 226 35.58 5.59 -6.64
N GLN A 227 35.40 6.73 -5.95
CA GLN A 227 35.76 8.06 -6.43
C GLN A 227 34.99 8.48 -7.70
N TRP A 228 33.72 8.08 -7.80
CA TRP A 228 32.77 8.61 -8.78
C TRP A 228 31.85 9.62 -8.13
N ASN A 229 31.62 10.74 -8.81
CA ASN A 229 30.54 11.67 -8.46
C ASN A 229 29.20 11.02 -8.83
N TYR A 230 28.21 11.14 -7.96
CA TYR A 230 26.88 10.59 -8.15
C TYR A 230 25.83 11.71 -8.11
N LEU A 231 25.32 12.04 -9.30
CA LEU A 231 24.31 13.06 -9.51
C LEU A 231 22.94 12.39 -9.64
N HIS A 232 22.15 12.48 -8.59
CA HIS A 232 20.78 11.97 -8.57
C HIS A 232 19.79 13.05 -9.02
N VAL A 233 18.85 12.63 -9.88
CA VAL A 233 17.84 13.48 -10.51
C VAL A 233 16.47 12.86 -10.27
N SER A 234 15.54 13.67 -9.75
CA SER A 234 14.15 13.28 -9.56
C SER A 234 13.21 14.39 -10.05
N PRO A 235 11.99 14.06 -10.50
CA PRO A 235 11.04 15.08 -10.93
C PRO A 235 10.55 15.88 -9.72
N MET A 236 10.54 17.22 -9.80
CA MET A 236 9.99 18.06 -8.72
C MET A 236 8.50 17.74 -8.46
N ARG A 237 7.78 17.39 -9.54
CA ARG A 237 6.38 16.96 -9.49
C ARG A 237 6.32 15.44 -9.66
N PRO A 238 6.19 14.67 -8.57
CA PRO A 238 5.96 13.24 -8.70
C PRO A 238 4.63 13.02 -9.44
N LEU A 239 4.69 12.30 -10.55
CA LEU A 239 3.52 11.81 -11.28
C LEU A 239 3.51 10.29 -11.16
N GLN A 240 2.35 9.64 -11.24
CA GLN A 240 2.24 8.17 -11.30
C GLN A 240 2.27 7.63 -12.74
N SER A 241 2.59 8.47 -13.71
CA SER A 241 2.70 8.17 -15.14
C SER A 241 4.00 8.74 -15.70
N LEU A 242 4.27 8.53 -16.98
CA LEU A 242 5.22 9.38 -17.70
C LEU A 242 4.71 10.83 -17.71
N ALA A 243 5.62 11.79 -17.77
CA ALA A 243 5.27 13.17 -18.06
C ALA A 243 4.75 13.30 -19.50
N ASP A 244 3.96 14.34 -19.78
CA ASP A 244 3.39 14.60 -21.10
C ASP A 244 4.49 14.70 -22.17
N ILE A 245 4.25 14.16 -23.37
CA ILE A 245 5.19 14.26 -24.49
C ILE A 245 5.41 15.70 -24.96
N LEU A 246 4.43 16.59 -24.72
CA LEU A 246 4.48 18.01 -25.02
C LEU A 246 5.14 18.85 -23.91
N THR A 247 5.70 18.20 -22.89
CA THR A 247 6.40 18.89 -21.80
C THR A 247 7.52 19.77 -22.35
N ILE A 248 7.44 21.07 -22.05
CA ILE A 248 8.44 22.05 -22.44
C ILE A 248 9.65 21.92 -21.48
N PRO A 249 10.89 21.78 -21.99
CA PRO A 249 12.08 21.61 -21.15
C PRO A 249 12.25 22.67 -20.05
N ALA A 250 12.01 23.95 -20.38
CA ALA A 250 12.11 25.07 -19.46
C ALA A 250 11.10 25.00 -18.30
N ASP A 251 9.94 24.36 -18.51
CA ASP A 251 8.90 24.19 -17.51
C ASP A 251 9.03 22.87 -16.74
N PHE A 252 9.94 21.98 -17.17
CA PHE A 252 10.19 20.70 -16.53
C PHE A 252 11.27 20.87 -15.47
N ILE A 253 10.84 20.96 -14.20
CA ILE A 253 11.76 21.18 -13.08
C ILE A 253 12.14 19.85 -12.45
N VAL A 254 13.45 19.65 -12.25
CA VAL A 254 14.01 18.48 -11.56
C VAL A 254 14.72 18.89 -10.28
N ALA A 255 14.65 18.02 -9.28
CA ALA A 255 15.41 18.14 -8.04
C ALA A 255 16.75 17.42 -8.20
N ILE A 256 17.83 18.06 -7.74
CA ILE A 256 19.20 17.59 -7.93
C ILE A 256 19.87 17.31 -6.58
N ARG A 257 20.52 16.15 -6.49
CA ARG A 257 21.42 15.78 -5.40
C ARG A 257 22.77 15.37 -5.93
N ILE A 258 23.83 15.78 -5.25
CA ILE A 258 25.18 15.32 -5.50
C ILE A 258 25.73 14.63 -4.26
N ASP A 259 26.11 13.37 -4.40
CA ASP A 259 26.74 12.58 -3.32
C ASP A 259 25.93 12.65 -2.00
N GLY A 260 24.59 12.61 -2.11
CA GLY A 260 23.66 12.67 -0.99
C GLY A 260 23.23 14.09 -0.57
N THR A 261 23.95 15.11 -1.01
CA THR A 261 23.68 16.51 -0.66
C THR A 261 22.63 17.09 -1.60
N PHE A 262 21.54 17.62 -1.05
CA PHE A 262 20.54 18.37 -1.81
C PHE A 262 21.12 19.69 -2.29
N LEU A 263 21.06 19.94 -3.59
CA LEU A 263 21.53 21.20 -4.18
C LEU A 263 20.38 22.17 -4.41
N GLY A 264 19.26 21.68 -4.92
CA GLY A 264 18.12 22.52 -5.27
C GLY A 264 17.37 21.97 -6.47
N HIS A 265 16.62 22.85 -7.10
CA HIS A 265 15.79 22.56 -8.26
C HIS A 265 16.28 23.38 -9.45
N ILE A 266 16.25 22.78 -10.63
CA ILE A 266 16.73 23.39 -11.87
C ILE A 266 15.80 23.04 -13.01
N ALA A 267 15.65 23.94 -13.98
CA ALA A 267 14.94 23.65 -15.23
C ALA A 267 15.72 22.63 -16.07
N PHE A 268 15.02 21.74 -16.77
CA PHE A 268 15.66 20.61 -17.43
C PHE A 268 16.58 21.01 -18.60
N ASP A 269 16.27 22.12 -19.28
CA ASP A 269 17.15 22.68 -20.31
C ASP A 269 18.43 23.29 -19.72
N GLU A 270 18.33 24.04 -18.62
CA GLU A 270 19.48 24.55 -17.89
C GLU A 270 20.34 23.41 -17.33
N PHE A 271 19.72 22.35 -16.83
CA PHE A 271 20.40 21.12 -16.40
C PHE A 271 21.20 20.48 -17.55
N ILE A 272 20.59 20.31 -18.73
CA ILE A 272 21.30 19.79 -19.91
C ILE A 272 22.47 20.71 -20.28
N ALA A 273 22.23 22.04 -20.30
CA ALA A 273 23.26 23.01 -20.65
C ALA A 273 24.45 22.99 -19.69
N ALA A 274 24.19 22.81 -18.39
CA ALA A 274 25.22 22.68 -17.36
C ALA A 274 26.08 21.41 -17.56
N LEU A 275 25.44 20.27 -17.87
CA LEU A 275 26.14 19.01 -18.12
C LEU A 275 27.02 19.03 -19.38
N VAL A 276 26.72 19.86 -20.37
CA VAL A 276 27.57 20.05 -21.55
C VAL A 276 28.85 20.81 -21.22
N LYS A 277 28.77 21.76 -20.28
CA LYS A 277 29.85 22.68 -19.91
C LYS A 277 30.76 22.16 -18.81
N THR A 278 30.34 21.16 -18.03
CA THR A 278 31.15 20.62 -16.93
C THR A 278 32.36 19.82 -17.43
N GLU A 279 33.48 19.94 -16.71
CA GLU A 279 34.69 19.14 -16.93
C GLU A 279 34.44 17.64 -16.73
N ALA A 280 33.38 17.26 -16.00
CA ALA A 280 33.01 15.87 -15.79
C ALA A 280 32.74 15.13 -17.12
N ARG A 281 32.36 15.85 -18.18
CA ARG A 281 32.19 15.30 -19.53
C ARG A 281 33.49 14.72 -20.09
N GLU A 282 34.65 15.30 -19.76
CA GLU A 282 35.96 14.85 -20.24
C GLU A 282 36.41 13.54 -19.57
N ARG A 283 35.81 13.21 -18.41
CA ARG A 283 36.11 12.00 -17.63
C ARG A 283 35.11 10.86 -17.89
N GLY A 284 34.01 11.15 -18.59
CA GLY A 284 32.97 10.19 -18.92
C GLY A 284 31.74 10.29 -18.03
N ILE A 285 30.57 10.29 -18.69
CA ILE A 285 29.27 10.30 -18.03
C ILE A 285 28.59 8.95 -18.28
N LYS A 286 28.15 8.30 -17.21
CA LYS A 286 27.30 7.11 -17.27
C LYS A 286 25.92 7.43 -16.73
N CYS A 287 24.90 6.77 -17.27
CA CYS A 287 23.52 6.99 -16.87
C CYS A 287 22.91 5.70 -16.33
N ILE A 288 22.22 5.82 -15.20
CA ILE A 288 21.44 4.79 -14.54
C ILE A 288 20.00 5.29 -14.42
N ILE A 289 19.06 4.54 -14.94
CA ILE A 289 17.63 4.84 -14.83
C ILE A 289 17.03 3.80 -13.89
N HIS A 290 16.77 4.20 -12.65
CA HIS A 290 15.99 3.39 -11.73
C HIS A 290 14.51 3.40 -12.11
N HIS A 291 14.00 4.54 -12.58
CA HIS A 291 12.60 4.65 -12.96
C HIS A 291 12.35 5.86 -13.89
N LEU A 292 11.35 5.76 -14.78
CA LEU A 292 10.95 6.84 -15.71
C LEU A 292 9.64 7.54 -15.34
N MET A 293 8.94 7.08 -14.31
CA MET A 293 7.74 7.75 -13.80
C MET A 293 8.04 9.19 -13.38
N GLY A 294 7.20 10.10 -13.81
CA GLY A 294 7.39 11.54 -13.68
C GLY A 294 8.31 12.16 -14.73
N PHE A 295 9.00 11.37 -15.57
CA PHE A 295 9.85 11.87 -16.65
C PHE A 295 9.19 11.74 -18.03
N SER A 296 9.65 12.57 -18.97
CA SER A 296 9.43 12.38 -20.40
C SER A 296 10.63 11.60 -20.96
N PRO A 297 10.43 10.38 -21.49
CA PRO A 297 11.51 9.63 -22.15
C PRO A 297 12.14 10.42 -23.30
N GLU A 298 11.37 11.27 -23.98
CA GLU A 298 11.82 12.11 -25.08
C GLU A 298 12.82 13.18 -24.62
N LEU A 299 12.60 13.79 -23.45
CA LEU A 299 13.55 14.72 -22.86
C LEU A 299 14.84 13.99 -22.41
N ILE A 300 14.73 12.78 -21.87
CA ILE A 300 15.89 11.96 -21.53
C ILE A 300 16.68 11.58 -22.78
N LEU A 301 16.02 11.25 -23.90
CA LEU A 301 16.70 11.00 -25.18
C LEU A 301 17.43 12.24 -25.70
N LYS A 302 16.84 13.44 -25.57
CA LYS A 302 17.52 14.70 -25.92
C LYS A 302 18.76 14.92 -25.08
N LEU A 303 18.69 14.66 -23.77
CA LEU A 303 19.86 14.68 -22.90
C LEU A 303 20.94 13.74 -23.44
N PHE A 304 20.60 12.48 -23.74
CA PHE A 304 21.57 11.50 -24.22
C PHE A 304 22.24 11.87 -25.53
N ASP A 305 21.48 12.42 -26.49
CA ASP A 305 22.01 12.92 -27.76
C ASP A 305 23.03 14.04 -27.53
N ILE A 306 22.68 15.01 -26.67
CA ILE A 306 23.54 16.17 -26.37
C ILE A 306 24.80 15.77 -25.59
N THR A 307 24.65 14.91 -24.58
CA THR A 307 25.78 14.47 -23.72
C THR A 307 26.54 13.28 -24.27
N GLN A 308 26.12 12.73 -25.42
CA GLN A 308 26.72 11.55 -26.08
C GLN A 308 26.75 10.31 -25.16
N ILE A 309 25.75 10.17 -24.29
CA ILE A 309 25.60 8.99 -23.44
C ILE A 309 25.16 7.83 -24.32
N LYS A 310 25.94 6.75 -24.30
CA LYS A 310 25.68 5.52 -25.04
C LYS A 310 25.38 4.39 -24.06
N SER A 311 24.39 3.55 -24.39
CA SER A 311 24.03 2.36 -23.62
C SER A 311 23.76 2.64 -22.13
N PRO A 312 22.69 3.37 -21.78
CA PRO A 312 22.33 3.59 -20.38
C PRO A 312 21.99 2.26 -19.70
N VAL A 313 22.16 2.23 -18.38
CA VAL A 313 21.66 1.15 -17.54
C VAL A 313 20.22 1.46 -17.14
N VAL A 314 19.30 0.52 -17.34
CA VAL A 314 17.89 0.66 -16.95
C VAL A 314 17.53 -0.46 -15.99
N TRP A 315 17.01 -0.09 -14.82
CA TRP A 315 16.44 -1.05 -13.89
C TRP A 315 14.99 -1.38 -14.24
N VAL A 316 14.65 -2.66 -14.06
CA VAL A 316 13.28 -3.16 -14.09
C VAL A 316 12.89 -3.64 -12.70
N HIS A 317 12.78 -2.69 -11.77
CA HIS A 317 12.34 -2.95 -10.39
C HIS A 317 10.89 -3.44 -10.33
N ASP A 318 10.09 -3.07 -11.32
CA ASP A 318 8.69 -3.40 -11.49
C ASP A 318 8.36 -3.46 -12.99
N LEU A 319 7.07 -3.45 -13.34
CA LEU A 319 6.60 -3.58 -14.73
C LEU A 319 6.17 -2.22 -15.32
N PHE A 320 6.65 -1.10 -14.78
CA PHE A 320 6.36 0.23 -15.29
C PHE A 320 6.79 0.42 -16.74
N THR A 321 7.84 -0.25 -17.22
CA THR A 321 8.21 -0.20 -18.66
C THR A 321 7.13 -0.77 -19.58
N VAL A 322 6.15 -1.50 -19.05
CA VAL A 322 5.11 -2.20 -19.81
C VAL A 322 3.74 -1.50 -19.72
N CYS A 323 3.45 -0.86 -18.58
CA CYS A 323 2.18 -0.22 -18.30
C CYS A 323 2.35 0.86 -17.23
N GLU A 324 1.53 1.91 -17.28
CA GLU A 324 1.46 2.92 -16.21
C GLU A 324 1.13 2.30 -14.84
N ASN A 325 0.33 1.21 -14.82
CA ASN A 325 0.21 0.39 -13.64
C ASN A 325 1.39 -0.59 -13.54
N TYR A 326 2.41 -0.22 -12.77
CA TYR A 326 3.64 -0.99 -12.56
C TYR A 326 3.41 -2.39 -11.93
N THR A 327 2.24 -2.64 -11.35
CA THR A 327 1.86 -3.96 -10.80
C THR A 327 1.11 -4.84 -11.81
N LEU A 328 0.71 -4.28 -12.96
CA LEU A 328 -0.18 -4.90 -13.95
C LEU A 328 -1.49 -5.46 -13.37
N LEU A 329 -2.00 -4.85 -12.30
CA LEU A 329 -3.33 -5.16 -11.81
C LEU A 329 -4.39 -4.49 -12.70
N ARG A 330 -5.14 -5.30 -13.44
CA ARG A 330 -6.31 -4.80 -14.18
C ARG A 330 -7.30 -4.21 -13.18
N ASN A 331 -7.66 -2.96 -13.38
CA ASN A 331 -8.56 -2.21 -12.50
C ASN A 331 -8.17 -2.31 -11.02
N ASP A 332 -6.85 -2.36 -10.73
CA ASP A 332 -6.31 -2.46 -9.36
C ASP A 332 -6.76 -3.69 -8.56
N ILE A 333 -7.15 -4.76 -9.25
CA ILE A 333 -7.76 -5.96 -8.65
C ILE A 333 -6.98 -7.23 -8.96
N THR A 334 -6.76 -7.53 -10.24
CA THR A 334 -6.25 -8.84 -10.65
C THR A 334 -5.08 -8.71 -11.61
N PHE A 335 -4.04 -9.51 -11.40
CA PHE A 335 -2.86 -9.50 -12.25
C PHE A 335 -3.23 -9.92 -13.68
N CYS A 336 -3.01 -9.02 -14.64
CA CYS A 336 -3.49 -9.21 -16.01
C CYS A 336 -2.52 -9.97 -16.91
N GLY A 337 -1.27 -10.15 -16.47
CA GLY A 337 -0.21 -10.76 -17.27
C GLY A 337 0.40 -9.85 -18.32
N GLY A 338 -0.12 -8.64 -18.51
CA GLY A 338 0.33 -7.67 -19.49
C GLY A 338 -0.01 -8.06 -20.93
N PRO A 339 -1.30 -8.28 -21.29
CA PRO A 339 -1.69 -8.62 -22.65
C PRO A 339 -1.29 -7.50 -23.63
N PRO A 340 -1.31 -7.72 -24.96
CA PRO A 340 -1.04 -6.67 -25.94
C PRO A 340 -1.84 -5.37 -25.65
N PRO A 341 -1.25 -4.17 -25.81
CA PRO A 341 -1.92 -2.91 -25.51
C PRO A 341 -3.24 -2.70 -26.26
N ASP A 342 -3.36 -3.24 -27.47
CA ASP A 342 -4.53 -3.19 -28.36
C ASP A 342 -5.56 -4.31 -28.11
N SER A 343 -5.36 -5.13 -27.07
CA SER A 343 -6.29 -6.22 -26.76
C SER A 343 -7.56 -5.71 -26.06
N MET A 344 -8.70 -6.39 -26.31
CA MET A 344 -9.96 -6.15 -25.57
C MET A 344 -9.81 -6.25 -24.04
N ALA A 345 -8.78 -6.97 -23.58
CA ALA A 345 -8.45 -7.05 -22.17
C ALA A 345 -7.99 -5.69 -21.60
N CYS A 346 -7.25 -4.90 -22.38
CA CYS A 346 -6.89 -3.53 -22.06
C CYS A 346 -8.10 -2.59 -22.19
N ASP A 347 -8.98 -2.78 -23.18
CA ASP A 347 -10.14 -1.90 -23.40
C ASP A 347 -11.06 -1.76 -22.18
N ILE A 348 -11.23 -2.83 -21.40
CA ILE A 348 -12.05 -2.83 -20.18
C ILE A 348 -11.26 -2.44 -18.91
N CYS A 349 -9.98 -2.11 -19.06
CA CYS A 349 -9.10 -1.69 -17.98
C CYS A 349 -9.08 -0.17 -17.89
N CYS A 350 -9.13 0.39 -16.69
CA CYS A 350 -8.99 1.83 -16.47
C CYS A 350 -7.65 2.39 -16.98
N TYR A 351 -6.62 1.55 -17.11
CA TYR A 351 -5.31 1.89 -17.66
C TYR A 351 -5.20 1.68 -19.19
N GLY A 352 -6.21 1.10 -19.83
CA GLY A 352 -6.15 0.69 -21.24
C GLY A 352 -5.91 1.85 -22.19
N GLU A 353 -6.65 2.94 -22.01
CA GLU A 353 -6.59 4.15 -22.85
C GLU A 353 -5.17 4.73 -22.90
N GLY A 354 -4.48 4.81 -21.75
CA GLY A 354 -3.13 5.34 -21.66
C GLY A 354 -2.02 4.36 -22.05
N ARG A 355 -2.28 3.05 -22.01
CA ARG A 355 -1.24 2.02 -22.12
C ARG A 355 -0.56 1.99 -23.48
N SER A 356 -1.30 2.18 -24.58
CA SER A 356 -0.72 2.17 -25.93
C SER A 356 0.28 3.30 -26.13
N GLU A 357 -0.06 4.50 -25.66
CA GLU A 357 0.85 5.66 -25.69
C GLU A 357 2.08 5.41 -24.81
N HIS A 358 1.86 5.00 -23.55
CA HIS A 358 2.92 4.71 -22.60
C HIS A 358 3.92 3.68 -23.13
N TYR A 359 3.39 2.54 -23.59
CA TYR A 359 4.21 1.44 -24.09
C TYR A 359 4.97 1.84 -25.36
N GLY A 360 4.32 2.56 -26.28
CA GLY A 360 4.96 3.06 -27.50
C GLY A 360 6.14 4.00 -27.21
N ARG A 361 5.99 4.89 -26.22
CA ARG A 361 7.07 5.82 -25.80
C ARG A 361 8.24 5.08 -25.16
N ILE A 362 7.97 4.11 -24.28
CA ILE A 362 9.02 3.24 -23.72
C ILE A 362 9.69 2.42 -24.83
N GLN A 363 8.92 1.84 -25.75
CA GLN A 363 9.47 1.06 -26.85
C GLN A 363 10.40 1.89 -27.73
N ASN A 364 10.03 3.14 -28.06
CA ASN A 364 10.90 4.06 -28.78
C ASN A 364 12.19 4.37 -28.01
N PHE A 365 12.09 4.57 -26.69
CA PHE A 365 13.25 4.76 -25.82
C PHE A 365 14.21 3.56 -25.87
N PHE A 366 13.70 2.34 -25.73
CA PHE A 366 14.49 1.10 -25.77
C PHE A 366 15.07 0.83 -27.16
N GLN A 367 14.31 1.07 -28.23
CA GLN A 367 14.78 0.98 -29.62
C GLN A 367 15.91 1.96 -29.92
N THR A 368 15.88 3.15 -29.32
CA THR A 368 16.90 4.17 -29.57
C THR A 368 18.17 3.87 -28.76
N THR A 369 18.03 3.44 -27.51
CA THR A 369 19.14 3.37 -26.55
C THR A 369 19.77 1.98 -26.41
N HIS A 370 19.04 0.92 -26.75
CA HIS A 370 19.44 -0.49 -26.53
C HIS A 370 20.09 -0.67 -25.14
N PRO A 371 19.36 -0.37 -24.06
CA PRO A 371 19.94 -0.27 -22.74
C PRO A 371 20.48 -1.61 -22.24
N ILE A 372 21.35 -1.54 -21.24
CA ILE A 372 21.66 -2.69 -20.39
C ILE A 372 20.59 -2.75 -19.31
N VAL A 373 19.91 -3.89 -19.20
CA VAL A 373 18.78 -4.05 -18.29
C VAL A 373 19.22 -4.78 -17.02
N LEU A 374 19.00 -4.16 -15.86
CA LEU A 374 19.21 -4.79 -14.56
C LEU A 374 17.87 -5.16 -13.94
N ALA A 375 17.75 -6.40 -13.47
CA ALA A 375 16.59 -6.90 -12.77
C ALA A 375 16.97 -7.37 -11.35
N PRO A 376 16.10 -7.21 -10.36
CA PRO A 376 16.42 -7.54 -8.98
C PRO A 376 16.38 -9.04 -8.67
N SER A 377 15.86 -9.86 -9.58
CA SER A 377 15.84 -11.32 -9.48
C SER A 377 15.75 -11.96 -10.85
N GLU A 378 16.07 -13.26 -10.93
CA GLU A 378 15.87 -14.05 -12.15
C GLU A 378 14.39 -14.04 -12.57
N PHE A 379 13.48 -14.22 -11.61
CA PHE A 379 12.05 -14.18 -11.87
C PHE A 379 11.62 -12.87 -12.54
N ALA A 380 12.09 -11.72 -12.02
CA ALA A 380 11.75 -10.41 -12.58
C ALA A 380 12.28 -10.27 -14.01
N LEU A 381 13.52 -10.71 -14.27
CA LEU A 381 14.13 -10.64 -15.59
C LEU A 381 13.40 -11.51 -16.62
N GLU A 382 13.12 -12.76 -16.28
CA GLU A 382 12.38 -13.68 -17.14
C GLU A 382 10.98 -13.15 -17.44
N LYS A 383 10.28 -12.64 -16.41
CA LYS A 383 8.95 -12.08 -16.56
C LYS A 383 8.95 -10.86 -17.47
N TRP A 384 9.93 -10.00 -17.33
CA TRP A 384 10.08 -8.78 -18.14
C TRP A 384 10.48 -9.10 -19.59
N ARG A 385 11.36 -10.09 -19.83
CA ARG A 385 11.79 -10.50 -21.18
C ARG A 385 10.64 -10.93 -22.08
N HIS A 386 9.53 -11.41 -21.52
CA HIS A 386 8.34 -11.76 -22.27
C HIS A 386 7.75 -10.61 -23.10
N PHE A 387 8.04 -9.36 -22.75
CA PHE A 387 7.54 -8.18 -23.47
C PHE A 387 8.43 -7.75 -24.64
N GLU A 388 9.57 -8.42 -24.85
CA GLU A 388 10.43 -8.26 -26.04
C GLU A 388 10.91 -6.83 -26.33
N LEU A 389 11.06 -6.00 -25.29
CA LEU A 389 11.66 -4.67 -25.43
C LEU A 389 13.14 -4.77 -25.87
N PRO A 390 13.60 -4.03 -26.90
CA PRO A 390 14.97 -4.11 -27.38
C PRO A 390 16.00 -3.70 -26.33
N HIS A 391 16.97 -4.57 -26.05
CA HIS A 391 18.01 -4.32 -25.05
C HIS A 391 19.30 -5.03 -25.44
N GLN A 392 20.43 -4.56 -24.92
CA GLN A 392 21.74 -5.16 -25.21
C GLN A 392 21.95 -6.47 -24.45
N GLN A 393 21.67 -6.46 -23.15
CA GLN A 393 21.76 -7.63 -22.28
C GLN A 393 20.89 -7.42 -21.04
N GLY A 394 20.42 -8.52 -20.47
CA GLY A 394 19.69 -8.53 -19.21
C GLY A 394 20.51 -9.22 -18.13
N VAL A 395 20.69 -8.57 -17.00
CA VAL A 395 21.53 -9.05 -15.88
C VAL A 395 20.72 -9.03 -14.59
N VAL A 396 20.89 -10.06 -13.77
CA VAL A 396 20.30 -10.12 -12.43
C VAL A 396 21.27 -9.51 -11.42
N VAL A 397 20.82 -8.47 -10.73
CA VAL A 397 21.58 -7.79 -9.67
C VAL A 397 20.67 -7.71 -8.44
N PRO A 398 20.76 -8.67 -7.51
CA PRO A 398 19.88 -8.70 -6.34
C PRO A 398 20.18 -7.51 -5.41
N PRO A 399 19.16 -6.75 -5.00
CA PRO A 399 19.30 -5.64 -4.06
C PRO A 399 19.92 -6.05 -2.72
N ALA A 400 19.68 -7.29 -2.30
CA ALA A 400 20.29 -7.87 -1.11
C ALA A 400 20.38 -9.39 -1.23
N ARG A 401 21.28 -9.99 -0.45
CA ARG A 401 21.48 -11.44 -0.40
C ARG A 401 21.26 -11.97 1.01
N LEU A 402 20.40 -12.97 1.12
CA LEU A 402 20.20 -13.70 2.37
C LEU A 402 21.35 -14.68 2.63
N VAL A 403 21.95 -14.59 3.81
CA VAL A 403 23.00 -15.50 4.26
C VAL A 403 22.56 -16.14 5.57
N PHE A 404 22.32 -17.45 5.54
CA PHE A 404 21.94 -18.20 6.73
C PHE A 404 23.14 -18.51 7.63
N ALA A 405 22.91 -18.46 8.94
CA ALA A 405 23.78 -19.07 9.93
C ALA A 405 23.70 -20.61 9.85
N GLU A 406 24.74 -21.29 10.33
CA GLU A 406 24.76 -22.76 10.40
C GLU A 406 23.80 -23.30 11.46
N GLU A 407 23.54 -22.52 12.51
CA GLU A 407 22.68 -22.92 13.62
C GLU A 407 21.25 -23.17 13.14
N ARG A 408 20.74 -24.36 13.49
CA ARG A 408 19.37 -24.77 13.25
C ARG A 408 18.62 -24.84 14.57
N PHE A 409 17.39 -24.34 14.58
CA PHE A 409 16.51 -24.38 15.74
C PHE A 409 15.09 -24.77 15.31
N SER A 410 14.33 -25.35 16.22
CA SER A 410 12.89 -25.54 16.05
C SER A 410 12.19 -24.71 17.09
N ILE A 411 11.03 -24.15 16.73
CA ILE A 411 10.20 -23.49 17.73
C ILE A 411 9.46 -24.60 18.46
N HIS A 412 9.82 -24.82 19.72
CA HIS A 412 9.02 -25.66 20.59
C HIS A 412 7.81 -24.85 21.06
N THR A 413 6.80 -24.71 20.20
CA THR A 413 5.49 -24.29 20.69
C THR A 413 4.94 -25.45 21.51
N ALA A 414 4.75 -25.22 22.81
CA ALA A 414 3.95 -26.15 23.61
C ALA A 414 2.58 -26.33 22.93
N PRO A 415 1.89 -27.49 23.05
CA PRO A 415 0.59 -27.74 22.41
C PRO A 415 -0.54 -26.72 22.72
N GLN A 416 -0.28 -25.76 23.61
CA GLN A 416 -1.19 -24.72 24.09
C GLN A 416 -0.69 -23.29 23.80
N GLN A 417 0.43 -23.11 23.09
CA GLN A 417 0.97 -21.79 22.78
C GLN A 417 0.28 -21.19 21.56
N THR A 418 -0.24 -19.97 21.71
CA THR A 418 -0.84 -19.17 20.62
C THR A 418 0.21 -18.87 19.56
N LEU A 419 -0.13 -19.14 18.30
CA LEU A 419 0.71 -18.91 17.13
C LEU A 419 0.62 -17.44 16.70
N ARG A 420 1.76 -16.76 16.62
CA ARG A 420 1.84 -15.33 16.28
C ARG A 420 2.04 -15.16 14.78
N VAL A 421 1.04 -14.60 14.12
CA VAL A 421 0.90 -14.54 12.67
C VAL A 421 0.96 -13.09 12.23
N ALA A 422 1.90 -12.78 11.35
CA ALA A 422 2.21 -11.41 10.97
C ALA A 422 1.88 -11.08 9.52
N TYR A 423 1.42 -9.85 9.34
CA TYR A 423 1.55 -9.07 8.11
C TYR A 423 2.69 -8.08 8.28
N VAL A 424 3.53 -7.93 7.26
CA VAL A 424 4.73 -7.11 7.35
C VAL A 424 4.74 -6.09 6.21
N GLY A 425 4.95 -4.83 6.57
CA GLY A 425 4.96 -3.68 5.68
C GLY A 425 3.71 -2.81 5.81
N GLN A 426 3.58 -1.86 4.88
CA GLN A 426 2.42 -0.97 4.80
C GLN A 426 1.17 -1.72 4.35
N ARG A 427 0.01 -1.32 4.87
CA ARG A 427 -1.30 -1.93 4.60
C ARG A 427 -1.81 -1.57 3.22
N VAL A 428 -1.26 -2.22 2.21
CA VAL A 428 -1.59 -1.97 0.80
C VAL A 428 -2.17 -3.22 0.16
N PHE A 429 -3.17 -3.01 -0.69
CA PHE A 429 -3.93 -4.09 -1.28
C PHE A 429 -3.11 -5.01 -2.17
N HIS A 430 -2.25 -4.44 -3.04
CA HIS A 430 -1.44 -5.25 -3.94
C HIS A 430 -0.38 -6.10 -3.20
N LYS A 431 -0.12 -5.83 -1.92
CA LYS A 431 0.72 -6.66 -1.04
C LYS A 431 -0.09 -7.63 -0.18
N GLY A 432 -1.38 -7.81 -0.46
CA GLY A 432 -2.22 -8.82 0.19
C GLY A 432 -2.89 -8.39 1.49
N TRP A 433 -2.91 -7.09 1.83
CA TRP A 433 -3.53 -6.63 3.10
C TRP A 433 -4.96 -7.15 3.27
N SER A 434 -5.78 -7.10 2.22
CA SER A 434 -7.18 -7.55 2.28
C SER A 434 -7.31 -9.03 2.62
N VAL A 435 -6.38 -9.87 2.16
CA VAL A 435 -6.37 -11.31 2.45
C VAL A 435 -5.98 -11.56 3.90
N PHE A 436 -4.97 -10.85 4.39
CA PHE A 436 -4.56 -10.94 5.80
C PHE A 436 -5.62 -10.39 6.75
N GLU A 437 -6.23 -9.26 6.43
CA GLU A 437 -7.32 -8.66 7.19
C GLU A 437 -8.52 -9.61 7.29
N GLU A 438 -8.89 -10.25 6.17
CA GLU A 438 -9.94 -11.26 6.15
C GLU A 438 -9.59 -12.49 6.99
N LEU A 439 -8.34 -12.96 6.91
CA LEU A 439 -7.85 -14.07 7.73
C LEU A 439 -7.96 -13.74 9.23
N ALA A 440 -7.47 -12.57 9.64
CA ALA A 440 -7.52 -12.12 11.02
C ALA A 440 -8.96 -11.95 11.52
N LEU A 441 -9.84 -11.35 10.72
CA LEU A 441 -11.25 -11.18 11.08
C LEU A 441 -11.98 -12.52 11.20
N ARG A 442 -11.68 -13.48 10.31
CA ARG A 442 -12.29 -14.82 10.34
C ARG A 442 -11.90 -15.60 11.59
N PHE A 443 -10.64 -15.51 12.00
CA PHE A 443 -10.10 -16.26 13.14
C PHE A 443 -9.91 -15.44 14.41
N ARG A 444 -10.54 -14.26 14.52
CA ARG A 444 -10.37 -13.31 15.65
C ARG A 444 -10.70 -13.87 17.04
N GLN A 445 -11.52 -14.92 17.12
CA GLN A 445 -11.93 -15.56 18.38
C GLN A 445 -11.21 -16.87 18.63
N ASP A 446 -10.40 -17.32 17.68
CA ASP A 446 -9.65 -18.54 17.79
C ASP A 446 -8.38 -18.30 18.60
N GLN A 447 -8.35 -18.79 19.83
CA GLN A 447 -7.24 -18.61 20.77
C GLN A 447 -5.93 -19.26 20.29
N ARG A 448 -5.98 -20.07 19.23
CA ARG A 448 -4.80 -20.63 18.58
C ARG A 448 -3.97 -19.56 17.86
N TYR A 449 -4.55 -18.40 17.52
CA TYR A 449 -3.91 -17.40 16.68
C TYR A 449 -3.90 -16.00 17.31
N GLU A 450 -2.78 -15.30 17.13
CA GLU A 450 -2.66 -13.87 17.39
C GLU A 450 -2.16 -13.18 16.12
N PHE A 451 -2.91 -12.19 15.64
CA PHE A 451 -2.59 -11.49 14.39
C PHE A 451 -1.92 -10.15 14.67
N ILE A 452 -0.80 -9.89 14.01
CA ILE A 452 0.02 -8.69 14.24
C ILE A 452 0.39 -8.05 12.89
N GLN A 453 0.36 -6.72 12.80
CA GLN A 453 0.92 -5.96 11.69
C GLN A 453 2.21 -5.27 12.14
N LEU A 454 3.30 -5.50 11.41
CA LEU A 454 4.58 -4.81 11.60
C LEU A 454 4.83 -3.85 10.44
N GLY A 455 5.20 -2.60 10.72
CA GLY A 455 5.57 -1.62 9.70
C GLY A 455 5.12 -0.19 10.00
N MET A 456 5.22 0.68 9.00
CA MET A 456 4.78 2.07 9.10
C MET A 456 3.25 2.18 9.18
N PRO A 457 2.72 3.19 9.90
CA PRO A 457 1.28 3.39 9.98
C PRO A 457 0.73 3.78 8.60
N SER A 458 -0.50 3.36 8.32
CA SER A 458 -1.26 3.83 7.14
C SER A 458 -2.47 4.61 7.63
N HIS A 459 -2.65 5.85 7.18
CA HIS A 459 -3.78 6.67 7.64
C HIS A 459 -5.09 6.37 6.89
N GLU A 460 -5.03 5.65 5.77
CA GLU A 460 -6.18 5.40 4.90
C GLU A 460 -7.02 4.20 5.34
N VAL A 461 -6.42 3.27 6.08
CA VAL A 461 -7.06 2.01 6.49
C VAL A 461 -7.09 1.94 8.02
N VAL A 462 -8.29 1.80 8.60
CA VAL A 462 -8.45 1.58 10.04
C VAL A 462 -7.96 0.17 10.37
N LEU A 463 -7.10 0.03 11.38
CA LEU A 463 -6.67 -1.29 11.82
C LEU A 463 -7.82 -1.94 12.59
N PRO A 464 -8.25 -3.17 12.26
CA PRO A 464 -9.20 -3.90 13.10
C PRO A 464 -8.66 -4.08 14.52
N ASP A 465 -9.51 -3.95 15.53
CA ASP A 465 -9.12 -4.09 16.94
C ASP A 465 -8.52 -5.49 17.27
N CYS A 466 -8.79 -6.50 16.43
CA CYS A 466 -8.24 -7.86 16.56
C CYS A 466 -6.82 -8.05 15.99
N ILE A 467 -6.21 -7.00 15.44
CA ILE A 467 -4.84 -7.05 14.89
C ILE A 467 -3.95 -6.13 15.72
N GLY A 468 -2.92 -6.70 16.36
CA GLY A 468 -1.90 -5.93 17.07
C GLY A 468 -1.04 -5.11 16.11
N TYR A 469 -0.46 -4.01 16.58
CA TYR A 469 0.41 -3.14 15.78
C TYR A 469 1.81 -3.02 16.38
N CYS A 470 2.82 -3.19 15.53
CA CYS A 470 4.23 -2.94 15.86
C CYS A 470 4.81 -1.94 14.85
N HIS A 471 5.20 -0.76 15.32
CA HIS A 471 5.82 0.24 14.47
C HIS A 471 7.23 -0.19 14.07
N VAL A 472 7.49 -0.27 12.76
CA VAL A 472 8.81 -0.59 12.22
C VAL A 472 9.08 0.27 11.00
N GLN A 473 10.25 0.91 10.96
CA GLN A 473 10.74 1.66 9.83
C GLN A 473 12.12 1.12 9.44
N VAL A 474 12.21 0.53 8.26
CA VAL A 474 13.50 0.18 7.66
C VAL A 474 14.04 1.41 6.96
N GLY A 475 15.29 1.74 7.21
CA GLY A 475 15.95 2.91 6.64
C GLY A 475 17.42 2.64 6.34
N PRO A 476 18.09 3.60 5.70
CA PRO A 476 19.49 3.45 5.25
C PRO A 476 20.52 3.32 6.39
N ASP A 477 20.11 3.61 7.63
CA ASP A 477 20.95 3.49 8.83
C ASP A 477 20.69 2.19 9.60
N ASP A 478 19.56 1.52 9.35
CA ASP A 478 19.18 0.26 9.97
C ASP A 478 18.40 -0.61 8.97
N HIS A 479 19.16 -1.32 8.14
CA HIS A 479 18.62 -2.28 7.16
C HIS A 479 18.01 -3.52 7.83
N ASP A 480 18.40 -3.81 9.08
CA ASP A 480 17.98 -5.01 9.80
C ASP A 480 16.79 -4.75 10.75
N ALA A 481 16.27 -3.52 10.79
CA ALA A 481 15.18 -3.11 11.68
C ALA A 481 13.99 -4.07 11.66
N MET A 482 13.60 -4.55 10.48
CA MET A 482 12.49 -5.51 10.35
C MET A 482 12.85 -6.89 10.87
N ILE A 483 14.08 -7.36 10.65
CA ILE A 483 14.57 -8.64 11.15
C ILE A 483 14.53 -8.65 12.68
N HIS A 484 15.04 -7.58 13.30
CA HIS A 484 15.02 -7.40 14.75
C HIS A 484 13.60 -7.30 15.30
N ALA A 485 12.71 -6.55 14.63
CA ALA A 485 11.32 -6.40 15.06
C ALA A 485 10.55 -7.72 15.02
N LEU A 486 10.72 -8.52 13.96
CA LEU A 486 10.12 -9.85 13.84
C LEU A 486 10.58 -10.80 14.96
N ALA A 487 11.88 -10.78 15.26
CA ALA A 487 12.44 -11.58 16.35
C ALA A 487 11.95 -11.11 17.73
N ALA A 488 11.94 -9.80 17.99
CA ALA A 488 11.49 -9.20 19.25
C ALA A 488 9.99 -9.37 19.50
N ALA A 489 9.18 -9.32 18.43
CA ALA A 489 7.75 -9.59 18.49
C ALA A 489 7.42 -11.09 18.55
N HIS A 490 8.43 -11.97 18.56
CA HIS A 490 8.27 -13.43 18.59
C HIS A 490 7.31 -13.95 17.52
N ILE A 491 7.45 -13.46 16.28
CA ILE A 491 6.58 -13.87 15.19
C ILE A 491 6.92 -15.31 14.76
N ASP A 492 5.91 -16.17 14.70
CA ASP A 492 6.06 -17.54 14.26
C ASP A 492 5.90 -17.68 12.75
N ILE A 493 4.98 -16.89 12.18
CA ILE A 493 4.58 -16.96 10.78
C ILE A 493 4.44 -15.56 10.17
N VAL A 494 4.91 -15.38 8.94
CA VAL A 494 4.52 -14.26 8.07
C VAL A 494 3.65 -14.79 6.93
N VAL A 495 2.49 -14.17 6.72
CA VAL A 495 1.64 -14.42 5.55
C VAL A 495 1.99 -13.39 4.47
N LEU A 496 2.60 -13.84 3.38
CA LEU A 496 2.94 -13.03 2.22
C LEU A 496 2.00 -13.37 1.07
N TRP A 497 1.06 -12.48 0.79
CA TRP A 497 0.00 -12.76 -0.18
C TRP A 497 -0.13 -11.69 -1.28
N PRO A 498 0.96 -11.38 -2.00
CA PRO A 498 0.94 -10.29 -2.96
C PRO A 498 -0.02 -10.58 -4.12
N MET A 499 -0.84 -9.60 -4.49
CA MET A 499 -1.83 -9.74 -5.57
C MET A 499 -1.22 -9.70 -6.98
N TRP A 500 0.08 -9.41 -7.03
CA TRP A 500 0.89 -9.31 -8.23
C TRP A 500 2.21 -10.06 -7.99
N PRO A 501 2.89 -10.53 -9.04
CA PRO A 501 4.13 -11.26 -8.87
C PRO A 501 5.26 -10.30 -8.46
N GLU A 502 5.68 -10.37 -7.19
CA GLU A 502 6.75 -9.54 -6.66
C GLU A 502 8.07 -9.76 -7.41
N THR A 503 8.78 -8.67 -7.71
CA THR A 503 10.06 -8.74 -8.42
C THR A 503 11.24 -9.11 -7.50
N PHE A 504 11.18 -8.77 -6.22
CA PHE A 504 12.22 -9.14 -5.24
C PHE A 504 11.66 -9.56 -3.87
N CYS A 505 10.84 -8.69 -3.26
CA CYS A 505 10.28 -8.84 -1.91
C CYS A 505 11.34 -8.87 -0.77
N TYR A 506 11.71 -7.70 -0.25
CA TYR A 506 12.58 -7.58 0.94
C TYR A 506 12.02 -8.34 2.14
N VAL A 507 10.71 -8.20 2.38
CA VAL A 507 10.02 -8.82 3.52
C VAL A 507 10.19 -10.35 3.55
N ALA A 508 10.20 -11.02 2.40
CA ALA A 508 10.45 -12.45 2.36
C ALA A 508 11.86 -12.79 2.88
N HIS A 509 12.87 -12.01 2.48
CA HIS A 509 14.25 -12.21 2.91
C HIS A 509 14.43 -11.84 4.40
N GLU A 510 13.83 -10.74 4.85
CA GLU A 510 13.85 -10.30 6.25
C GLU A 510 13.19 -11.32 7.19
N ALA A 511 12.03 -11.86 6.79
CA ALA A 511 11.32 -12.87 7.56
C ALA A 511 12.12 -14.18 7.67
N LEU A 512 12.74 -14.63 6.58
CA LEU A 512 13.62 -15.80 6.63
C LEU A 512 14.88 -15.56 7.46
N ALA A 513 15.48 -14.36 7.38
CA ALA A 513 16.63 -13.98 8.20
C ALA A 513 16.29 -13.98 9.70
N ALA A 514 15.09 -13.54 10.06
CA ALA A 514 14.59 -13.62 11.45
C ALA A 514 14.27 -15.07 11.90
N GLY A 515 14.29 -16.04 10.98
CA GLY A 515 13.92 -17.43 11.25
C GLY A 515 12.41 -17.65 11.35
N VAL A 516 11.62 -16.80 10.68
CA VAL A 516 10.16 -16.88 10.65
C VAL A 516 9.70 -17.79 9.51
N PHE A 517 8.58 -18.48 9.71
CA PHE A 517 8.00 -19.36 8.69
C PHE A 517 7.13 -18.55 7.73
N ILE A 518 7.30 -18.74 6.42
CA ILE A 518 6.54 -17.99 5.41
C ILE A 518 5.40 -18.85 4.85
N VAL A 519 4.21 -18.26 4.79
CA VAL A 519 3.08 -18.80 4.02
C VAL A 519 2.82 -17.86 2.85
N THR A 520 2.88 -18.39 1.63
CA THR A 520 2.62 -17.64 0.40
C THR A 520 1.80 -18.48 -0.59
N HIS A 521 1.58 -17.96 -1.80
CA HIS A 521 0.85 -18.66 -2.85
C HIS A 521 1.63 -18.78 -4.15
N LYS A 522 1.18 -19.72 -4.98
CA LYS A 522 1.65 -19.88 -6.34
C LYS A 522 1.35 -18.61 -7.14
N GLY A 523 2.36 -18.02 -7.74
CA GLY A 523 2.24 -16.76 -8.49
C GLY A 523 2.62 -15.50 -7.69
N ALA A 524 3.12 -15.64 -6.46
CA ALA A 524 3.64 -14.53 -5.66
C ALA A 524 4.96 -13.92 -6.17
N GLY A 525 5.39 -14.29 -7.38
CA GLY A 525 6.64 -13.83 -8.00
C GLY A 525 7.87 -14.42 -7.32
N ASN A 526 8.88 -13.60 -7.09
CA ASN A 526 10.16 -14.00 -6.49
C ASN A 526 10.03 -14.57 -5.07
N VAL A 527 8.90 -14.36 -4.39
CA VAL A 527 8.65 -14.98 -3.08
C VAL A 527 8.60 -16.51 -3.19
N ASP A 528 8.08 -17.05 -4.29
CA ASP A 528 7.97 -18.50 -4.52
C ASP A 528 9.36 -19.17 -4.54
N PRO A 529 10.31 -18.83 -5.43
CA PRO A 529 11.64 -19.45 -5.41
C PRO A 529 12.45 -19.15 -4.14
N VAL A 530 12.22 -18.01 -3.48
CA VAL A 530 12.84 -17.73 -2.16
C VAL A 530 12.39 -18.77 -1.13
N VAL A 531 11.11 -19.10 -1.09
CA VAL A 531 10.56 -20.12 -0.18
C VAL A 531 10.92 -21.53 -0.62
N THR A 532 10.75 -21.88 -1.89
CA THR A 532 10.85 -23.27 -2.37
C THR A 532 12.29 -23.73 -2.65
N VAL A 533 13.20 -22.80 -2.97
CA VAL A 533 14.59 -23.14 -3.32
C VAL A 533 15.57 -22.69 -2.23
N GLN A 534 15.47 -21.45 -1.73
CA GLN A 534 16.46 -20.95 -0.76
C GLN A 534 16.19 -21.43 0.67
N ALA A 535 14.93 -21.58 1.05
CA ALA A 535 14.52 -21.95 2.41
C ALA A 535 13.31 -22.91 2.47
N PRO A 536 13.36 -24.07 1.77
CA PRO A 536 12.25 -25.03 1.71
C PRO A 536 11.79 -25.56 3.08
N GLU A 537 12.65 -25.49 4.10
CA GLU A 537 12.33 -25.90 5.46
C GLU A 537 11.61 -24.83 6.30
N GLN A 538 11.51 -23.59 5.79
CA GLN A 538 10.98 -22.41 6.49
C GLN A 538 9.82 -21.74 5.77
N GLY A 539 9.14 -22.43 4.85
CA GLY A 539 7.91 -21.90 4.31
C GLY A 539 7.13 -22.90 3.47
N ILE A 540 5.95 -22.44 3.03
CA ILE A 540 5.04 -23.20 2.19
C ILE A 540 4.42 -22.30 1.13
N VAL A 541 4.26 -22.86 -0.07
CA VAL A 541 3.57 -22.24 -1.19
C VAL A 541 2.25 -22.97 -1.40
N LEU A 542 1.15 -22.27 -1.18
CA LEU A 542 -0.21 -22.78 -1.34
C LEU A 542 -0.73 -22.50 -2.76
N PRO A 543 -1.70 -23.28 -3.28
CA PRO A 543 -2.24 -23.04 -4.61
C PRO A 543 -3.12 -21.78 -4.69
N ASP A 544 -3.87 -21.48 -3.63
CA ASP A 544 -4.87 -20.40 -3.61
C ASP A 544 -5.24 -19.96 -2.18
N GLN A 545 -6.08 -18.90 -2.10
CA GLN A 545 -6.54 -18.30 -0.84
C GLN A 545 -7.47 -19.24 -0.05
N SER A 546 -8.25 -20.08 -0.73
CA SER A 546 -9.10 -21.07 -0.07
C SER A 546 -8.27 -22.06 0.74
N SER A 547 -7.12 -22.47 0.19
CA SER A 547 -6.16 -23.35 0.87
C SER A 547 -5.52 -22.69 2.08
N LEU A 548 -5.25 -21.38 2.02
CA LEU A 548 -4.80 -20.61 3.19
C LEU A 548 -5.83 -20.67 4.32
N PHE A 549 -7.10 -20.37 4.03
CA PHE A 549 -8.13 -20.39 5.05
C PHE A 549 -8.36 -21.79 5.63
N ALA A 550 -8.39 -22.81 4.79
CA ALA A 550 -8.54 -24.20 5.23
C ALA A 550 -7.41 -24.61 6.20
N LEU A 551 -6.17 -24.17 5.93
CA LEU A 551 -5.01 -24.50 6.75
C LEU A 551 -5.07 -23.91 8.18
N PHE A 552 -5.68 -22.74 8.32
CA PHE A 552 -5.96 -22.12 9.62
C PHE A 552 -7.21 -22.73 10.27
N GLU A 553 -8.22 -23.07 9.49
CA GLU A 553 -9.43 -23.71 10.00
C GLU A 553 -9.12 -25.05 10.66
N THR A 554 -8.39 -25.94 9.97
CA THR A 554 -8.00 -27.25 10.51
C THR A 554 -6.96 -27.16 11.62
N GLY A 555 -6.18 -26.07 11.67
CA GLY A 555 -5.04 -25.94 12.59
C GLY A 555 -3.76 -26.58 12.10
N ASP A 556 -3.73 -27.13 10.89
CA ASP A 556 -2.54 -27.79 10.33
C ASP A 556 -1.35 -26.83 10.19
N ILE A 557 -1.60 -25.52 10.05
CA ILE A 557 -0.55 -24.51 10.03
C ILE A 557 0.34 -24.55 11.28
N ILE A 558 -0.24 -24.87 12.44
CA ILE A 558 0.50 -24.97 13.71
C ILE A 558 1.51 -26.11 13.58
N GLN A 559 1.07 -27.28 13.13
CA GLN A 559 1.96 -28.43 12.97
C GLN A 559 3.09 -28.16 11.98
N LEU A 560 2.80 -27.49 10.87
CA LEU A 560 3.81 -27.10 9.88
C LEU A 560 4.85 -26.17 10.50
N ALA A 561 4.39 -25.11 11.17
CA ALA A 561 5.27 -24.11 11.77
C ALA A 561 6.12 -24.67 12.93
N THR A 562 5.58 -25.58 13.75
CA THR A 562 6.30 -26.24 14.86
C THR A 562 7.32 -27.27 14.37
N LYS A 563 6.99 -28.04 13.31
CA LYS A 563 7.87 -29.07 12.75
C LYS A 563 8.98 -28.49 11.87
N ALA A 564 8.82 -27.25 11.41
CA ALA A 564 9.83 -26.55 10.64
C ALA A 564 11.17 -26.48 11.39
N VAL A 565 12.24 -26.93 10.74
CA VAL A 565 13.61 -26.72 11.20
C VAL A 565 14.06 -25.39 10.61
N ARG A 566 14.35 -24.41 11.46
CA ARG A 566 14.60 -23.03 11.06
C ARG A 566 16.05 -22.65 11.25
N ARG A 567 16.47 -21.62 10.54
CA ARG A 567 17.77 -20.96 10.55
C ARG A 567 17.52 -19.47 10.63
N ARG A 568 18.37 -18.79 11.39
CA ARG A 568 18.48 -17.33 11.31
C ARG A 568 19.50 -16.97 10.25
N GLY A 569 19.48 -15.73 9.81
CA GLY A 569 20.43 -15.22 8.83
C GLY A 569 20.64 -13.72 8.97
N ALA A 570 21.47 -13.21 8.08
CA ALA A 570 21.68 -11.79 7.88
C ALA A 570 21.35 -11.44 6.43
N LEU A 571 20.88 -10.22 6.22
CA LEU A 571 20.66 -9.66 4.90
C LEU A 571 21.87 -8.79 4.52
N ILE A 572 22.61 -9.20 3.50
CA ILE A 572 23.76 -8.43 3.01
C ILE A 572 23.27 -7.55 1.87
N ALA A 573 23.19 -6.25 2.10
CA ALA A 573 22.84 -5.26 1.08
C ALA A 573 23.84 -5.29 -0.09
N GLY A 574 23.33 -5.20 -1.32
CA GLY A 574 24.13 -5.09 -2.54
C GLY A 574 24.36 -3.63 -2.92
N GLY A 575 25.44 -3.34 -3.63
CA GLY A 575 25.75 -2.01 -4.17
C GLY A 575 25.00 -1.65 -5.45
N GLY A 576 23.91 -2.35 -5.79
CA GLY A 576 23.13 -2.11 -7.00
C GLY A 576 24.00 -2.15 -8.28
N THR A 577 23.82 -1.15 -9.15
CA THR A 577 24.58 -1.05 -10.41
C THR A 577 26.07 -0.91 -10.15
N ALA A 578 26.47 -0.31 -9.01
CA ALA A 578 27.86 -0.06 -8.68
C ALA A 578 28.64 -1.38 -8.50
N ASP A 579 28.05 -2.38 -7.83
CA ASP A 579 28.73 -3.68 -7.67
C ASP A 579 28.95 -4.34 -9.04
N TRP A 580 27.96 -4.30 -9.92
CA TRP A 580 28.06 -4.88 -11.25
C TRP A 580 29.05 -4.12 -12.16
N LEU A 581 29.00 -2.78 -12.19
CA LEU A 581 29.89 -1.97 -13.03
C LEU A 581 31.33 -1.92 -12.50
N LEU A 582 31.53 -1.79 -11.18
CA LEU A 582 32.86 -1.61 -10.61
C LEU A 582 33.61 -2.93 -10.43
N ARG A 583 32.91 -4.02 -10.10
CA ARG A 583 33.55 -5.31 -9.81
C ARG A 583 33.51 -6.25 -11.00
N ASP A 584 32.34 -6.41 -11.61
CA ASP A 584 32.13 -7.46 -12.61
C ASP A 584 32.42 -6.96 -14.03
N ASN A 585 32.18 -5.68 -14.32
CA ASN A 585 32.29 -5.10 -15.66
C ASN A 585 33.01 -3.73 -15.72
N PRO A 586 34.20 -3.58 -15.12
CA PRO A 586 34.91 -2.30 -15.07
C PRO A 586 35.27 -1.74 -16.45
N ALA A 587 35.37 -2.59 -17.48
CA ALA A 587 35.58 -2.15 -18.86
C ALA A 587 34.45 -1.25 -19.39
N LEU A 588 33.22 -1.39 -18.88
CA LEU A 588 32.09 -0.52 -19.26
C LEU A 588 32.19 0.88 -18.64
N LEU A 589 33.02 1.05 -17.61
CA LEU A 589 33.32 2.35 -16.99
C LEU A 589 34.48 3.07 -17.67
N ALA A 590 35.32 2.36 -18.43
CA ALA A 590 36.42 2.97 -19.16
C ALA A 590 35.89 4.03 -20.14
N PHE A 591 36.49 5.21 -20.10
CA PHE A 591 36.30 6.24 -21.11
C PHE A 591 37.15 5.86 -22.32
N GLY A 592 36.51 5.68 -23.48
CA GLY A 592 37.15 5.29 -24.73
C GLY A 592 37.80 6.46 -25.44
#